data_AF-A0A969RNT8-F1
#
_entry.id   AF-A0A969RNT8-F1
#
_cell.length_a   1.000
_cell.length_b   1.000
_cell.length_c   1.000
_cell.angle_alpha   90.00
_cell.angle_beta   90.00
_cell.angle_gamma   90.00
#
_symmetry.space_group_name_H-M   'P 1'
#
loop_
_entity.id
_entity.type
_entity.pdbx_description
1 polymer ?
#
loop_
_entity_poly.entity_id
_entity_poly.type
_entity_poly.pdbx_seq_one_letter_code
_entity_poly.pdbx_strand_id
1 'polypeptide(L)'
;MSNSPSPLVHTVTPERWIGWSMDFIGAGYVGLLVKNGQLLRMLTPGRHFSFALPWLEQCQIVLVDSKIRNLEFVSRGDFLSHDQFLVNVSLSVMYQVVDPRRVALELSDPIAALTSATKDNLGVVINQMSLNELIQQGRVRIRQHLMNHIDSFYAIGFNLEDIRVSDISFPQAHGVVRQVEGLTAREEATHQAALRAQIEAAGRTAHVQQINVSSHQSPANLPLPDAIPTNAIPTNTIPKATVVIPKSSDPVKLPLATDRKALPPTTLASNVADHAACLIHRGMGTATPLSANPFTIGREPHNTLVLESGLCSRNHARIERVVDAQSNIRYQLIDVGSSNGTMLNNQRLAANYPYPLSSGNIIKIGNDEWVFEA
;
A
#
# COMPACT_ATOMS: atom_id res chain seq x y z
N MET A 1 -4.98 -18.66 -36.50
CA MET A 1 -3.80 -18.80 -35.60
C MET A 1 -4.28 -18.44 -34.21
N SER A 2 -4.46 -19.43 -33.33
CA SER A 2 -4.91 -19.21 -31.96
C SER A 2 -3.81 -18.46 -31.20
N ASN A 3 -4.09 -17.20 -30.84
CA ASN A 3 -3.24 -16.36 -29.99
C ASN A 3 -3.28 -16.87 -28.53
N SER A 4 -2.87 -18.11 -28.32
CA SER A 4 -2.65 -18.62 -26.96
C SER A 4 -1.33 -18.03 -26.48
N PRO A 5 -1.29 -17.32 -25.34
CA PRO A 5 -0.03 -16.83 -24.80
C PRO A 5 0.94 -18.00 -24.61
N SER A 6 2.21 -17.82 -24.97
CA SER A 6 3.22 -18.88 -24.86
C SER A 6 3.19 -19.51 -23.46
N PRO A 7 3.31 -20.84 -23.32
CA PRO A 7 3.27 -21.46 -22.00
C PRO A 7 4.42 -20.95 -21.13
N LEU A 8 4.13 -20.68 -19.84
CA LEU A 8 5.13 -20.20 -18.88
C LEU A 8 6.26 -21.23 -18.69
N VAL A 9 5.89 -22.51 -18.69
CA VAL A 9 6.78 -23.67 -18.54
C VAL A 9 6.48 -24.64 -19.67
N HIS A 10 7.50 -25.12 -20.37
CA HIS A 10 7.36 -26.20 -21.34
C HIS A 10 8.55 -27.16 -21.28
N THR A 11 8.26 -28.45 -21.42
CA THR A 11 9.28 -29.51 -21.35
C THR A 11 9.69 -29.93 -22.75
N VAL A 12 10.99 -29.98 -23.00
CA VAL A 12 11.59 -30.50 -24.23
C VAL A 12 12.43 -31.71 -23.86
N THR A 13 12.18 -32.83 -24.53
CA THR A 13 13.06 -34.00 -24.47
C THR A 13 14.19 -33.80 -25.47
N PRO A 14 15.45 -33.70 -25.02
CA PRO A 14 16.57 -33.49 -25.92
C PRO A 14 16.75 -34.70 -26.85
N GLU A 15 16.91 -34.47 -28.15
CA GLU A 15 17.26 -35.53 -29.10
C GLU A 15 18.73 -35.93 -28.88
N ARG A 16 18.97 -37.22 -28.60
CA ARG A 16 20.28 -37.73 -28.22
C ARG A 16 20.85 -38.66 -29.27
N TRP A 17 22.02 -38.31 -29.79
CA TRP A 17 22.80 -39.16 -30.66
C TRP A 17 24.02 -39.68 -29.91
N ILE A 18 24.07 -41.00 -29.65
CA ILE A 18 25.17 -41.65 -28.90
C ILE A 18 25.37 -41.02 -27.50
N GLY A 19 24.25 -40.68 -26.84
CA GLY A 19 24.25 -40.07 -25.50
C GLY A 19 24.55 -38.57 -25.46
N TRP A 20 24.95 -37.96 -26.58
CA TRP A 20 25.15 -36.51 -26.68
C TRP A 20 23.87 -35.81 -27.16
N SER A 21 23.51 -34.70 -26.53
CA SER A 21 22.56 -33.71 -27.06
C SER A 21 23.20 -32.34 -27.16
N MET A 22 22.76 -31.59 -28.16
CA MET A 22 23.09 -30.18 -28.35
C MET A 22 21.79 -29.40 -28.35
N ASP A 23 21.57 -28.66 -27.28
CA ASP A 23 20.31 -27.96 -27.03
C ASP A 23 20.56 -26.45 -27.08
N PHE A 24 19.70 -25.73 -27.79
CA PHE A 24 19.75 -24.27 -27.88
C PHE A 24 18.64 -23.65 -27.06
N ILE A 25 19.02 -22.78 -26.13
CA ILE A 25 18.09 -22.03 -25.29
C ILE A 25 18.02 -20.61 -25.83
N GLY A 26 16.83 -20.24 -26.30
CA GLY A 26 16.56 -18.91 -26.84
C GLY A 26 16.67 -17.81 -25.78
N ALA A 27 16.91 -16.58 -26.24
CA ALA A 27 16.92 -15.42 -25.36
C ALA A 27 15.58 -15.24 -24.63
N GLY A 28 15.65 -14.96 -23.32
CA GLY A 28 14.49 -14.81 -22.45
C GLY A 28 13.91 -16.13 -21.91
N TYR A 29 14.53 -17.28 -22.20
CA TYR A 29 14.22 -18.54 -21.54
C TYR A 29 15.39 -19.00 -20.66
N VAL A 30 15.05 -19.68 -19.56
CA VAL A 30 16.02 -20.41 -18.75
C VAL A 30 15.67 -21.89 -18.85
N GLY A 31 16.66 -22.72 -19.20
CA GLY A 31 16.49 -24.16 -19.26
C GLY A 31 16.88 -24.82 -17.95
N LEU A 32 16.11 -25.78 -17.49
CA LEU A 32 16.38 -26.60 -16.34
C LEU A 32 16.64 -28.02 -16.82
N LEU A 33 17.87 -28.49 -16.70
CA LEU A 33 18.20 -29.87 -17.01
C LEU A 33 17.83 -30.74 -15.81
N VAL A 34 16.75 -31.49 -15.94
CA VAL A 34 16.21 -32.38 -14.93
C VAL A 34 16.59 -33.82 -15.30
N LYS A 35 17.16 -34.56 -14.34
CA LYS A 35 17.52 -35.97 -14.50
C LYS A 35 16.83 -36.77 -13.41
N ASN A 36 16.00 -37.75 -13.80
CA ASN A 36 15.24 -38.60 -12.87
C ASN A 36 14.44 -37.78 -11.82
N GLY A 37 13.88 -36.63 -12.20
CA GLY A 37 13.12 -35.74 -11.32
C GLY A 37 13.96 -34.79 -10.46
N GLN A 38 15.29 -34.86 -10.48
CA GLN A 38 16.17 -33.93 -9.77
C GLN A 38 16.78 -32.90 -10.73
N LEU A 39 16.87 -31.65 -10.28
CA LEU A 39 17.56 -30.61 -11.03
C LEU A 39 19.07 -30.88 -11.03
N LEU A 40 19.64 -31.14 -12.20
CA LEU A 40 21.08 -31.31 -12.38
C LEU A 40 21.76 -29.95 -12.57
N ARG A 41 21.21 -29.10 -13.44
CA ARG A 41 21.84 -27.84 -13.84
C ARG A 41 20.83 -26.83 -14.36
N MET A 42 21.06 -25.55 -14.06
CA MET A 42 20.41 -24.43 -14.72
C MET A 42 21.23 -23.99 -15.95
N LEU A 43 20.55 -23.82 -17.07
CA LEU A 43 21.11 -23.51 -18.37
C LEU A 43 20.65 -22.09 -18.77
N THR A 44 21.60 -21.17 -18.89
CA THR A 44 21.37 -19.79 -19.36
C THR A 44 21.09 -19.75 -20.86
N PRO A 45 20.59 -18.65 -21.44
CA PRO A 45 20.46 -18.52 -22.89
C PRO A 45 21.77 -18.83 -23.61
N GLY A 46 21.70 -19.63 -24.68
CA GLY A 46 22.88 -20.07 -25.42
C GLY A 46 22.84 -21.55 -25.81
N ARG A 47 23.96 -22.02 -26.36
CA ARG A 47 24.15 -23.42 -26.78
C ARG A 47 24.71 -24.23 -25.62
N HIS A 48 24.07 -25.33 -25.29
CA HIS A 48 24.50 -26.24 -24.24
C HIS A 48 24.65 -27.65 -24.80
N PHE A 49 25.76 -28.29 -24.45
CA PHE A 49 25.99 -29.69 -24.72
C PHE A 49 25.72 -30.49 -23.46
N SER A 50 24.94 -31.56 -23.58
CA SER A 50 24.71 -32.48 -22.48
C SER A 50 25.07 -33.90 -22.91
N PHE A 51 25.68 -34.66 -22.00
CA PHE A 51 25.96 -36.08 -22.18
C PHE A 51 25.19 -36.85 -21.13
N ALA A 52 24.40 -37.83 -21.55
CA ALA A 52 23.79 -38.81 -20.66
C ALA A 52 23.38 -40.08 -21.39
N LEU A 53 23.53 -41.20 -20.71
CA LEU A 53 23.33 -42.55 -21.25
C LEU A 53 21.83 -42.84 -21.43
N PRO A 54 21.32 -43.05 -22.67
CA PRO A 54 19.88 -43.12 -22.95
C PRO A 54 19.13 -44.23 -22.21
N TRP A 55 19.81 -45.31 -21.84
CA TRP A 55 19.21 -46.49 -21.21
C TRP A 55 19.21 -46.47 -19.66
N LEU A 56 19.98 -45.57 -19.04
CA LEU A 56 20.09 -45.45 -17.58
C LEU A 56 19.45 -44.17 -17.03
N GLU A 57 19.27 -43.14 -17.87
CA GLU A 57 19.05 -41.78 -17.40
C GLU A 57 17.93 -41.07 -18.17
N GLN A 58 16.81 -40.81 -17.51
CA GLN A 58 15.74 -39.97 -18.06
C GLN A 58 16.11 -38.50 -17.84
N CYS A 59 16.52 -37.82 -18.90
CA CYS A 59 16.80 -36.39 -18.86
C CYS A 59 15.77 -35.61 -19.65
N GLN A 60 15.29 -34.51 -19.07
CA GLN A 60 14.35 -33.60 -19.67
C GLN A 60 14.87 -32.17 -19.47
N ILE A 61 14.64 -31.31 -20.46
CA ILE A 61 14.96 -29.89 -20.35
C ILE A 61 13.63 -29.15 -20.15
N VAL A 62 13.43 -28.56 -18.98
CA VAL A 62 12.25 -27.75 -18.70
C VAL A 62 12.61 -26.29 -18.95
N LEU A 63 12.01 -25.70 -19.97
CA LEU A 63 12.20 -24.31 -20.35
C LEU A 63 11.18 -23.44 -19.63
N VAL A 64 11.67 -22.43 -18.93
CA VAL A 64 10.88 -21.46 -18.19
C VAL A 64 11.05 -20.09 -18.82
N ASP A 65 9.95 -19.41 -19.11
CA ASP A 65 9.96 -18.05 -19.64
C ASP A 65 10.36 -17.07 -18.53
N SER A 66 11.44 -16.33 -18.75
CA SER A 66 11.97 -15.33 -17.83
C SER A 66 11.63 -13.90 -18.27
N LYS A 67 10.81 -13.70 -19.29
CA LYS A 67 10.37 -12.37 -19.73
C LYS A 67 9.32 -11.80 -18.78
N ILE A 68 9.14 -10.49 -18.83
CA ILE A 68 8.04 -9.80 -18.13
C ILE A 68 6.73 -10.17 -18.83
N ARG A 69 5.75 -10.63 -18.05
CA ARG A 69 4.42 -11.05 -18.52
C ARG A 69 3.35 -10.28 -17.78
N ASN A 70 2.19 -10.14 -18.42
CA ASN A 70 1.01 -9.52 -17.82
C ASN A 70 -0.03 -10.59 -17.48
N LEU A 71 -0.48 -10.61 -16.24
CA LEU A 71 -1.61 -11.42 -15.78
C LEU A 71 -2.78 -10.49 -15.46
N GLU A 72 -3.89 -10.69 -16.15
CA GLU A 72 -5.15 -10.03 -15.82
C GLU A 72 -5.88 -10.83 -14.74
N PHE A 73 -6.21 -10.16 -13.64
CA PHE A 73 -6.94 -10.71 -12.52
C PHE A 73 -8.29 -9.99 -12.40
N VAL A 74 -9.37 -10.76 -12.34
CA VAL A 74 -10.72 -10.23 -12.15
C VAL A 74 -11.39 -11.04 -11.05
N SER A 75 -11.64 -10.40 -9.92
CA SER A 75 -12.38 -11.01 -8.80
C SER A 75 -13.89 -10.86 -8.99
N ARG A 76 -14.64 -11.85 -8.50
CA ARG A 76 -16.10 -11.92 -8.62
C ARG A 76 -16.73 -12.29 -7.28
N GLY A 77 -17.01 -11.29 -6.46
CA GLY A 77 -17.64 -11.46 -5.15
C GLY A 77 -16.71 -12.09 -4.11
N ASP A 78 -15.40 -11.96 -4.32
CA ASP A 78 -14.39 -12.61 -3.48
C ASP A 78 -14.02 -11.81 -2.23
N PHE A 79 -14.35 -10.52 -2.21
CA PHE A 79 -13.87 -9.60 -1.18
C PHE A 79 -15.01 -8.84 -0.53
N LEU A 80 -14.81 -8.56 0.76
CA LEU A 80 -15.68 -7.76 1.59
C LEU A 80 -14.88 -6.59 2.14
N SER A 81 -15.44 -5.38 2.05
CA SER A 81 -14.86 -4.20 2.71
C SER A 81 -15.06 -4.28 4.22
N HIS A 82 -14.39 -3.39 4.95
CA HIS A 82 -14.57 -3.26 6.41
C HIS A 82 -16.05 -3.10 6.80
N ASP A 83 -16.80 -2.31 6.03
CA ASP A 83 -18.21 -1.99 6.28
C ASP A 83 -19.17 -3.05 5.70
N GLN A 84 -18.65 -4.24 5.38
CA GLN A 84 -19.42 -5.38 4.88
C GLN A 84 -20.04 -5.19 3.49
N PHE A 85 -19.42 -4.37 2.62
CA PHE A 85 -19.82 -4.29 1.21
C PHE A 85 -19.02 -5.26 0.36
N LEU A 86 -19.70 -5.96 -0.55
CA LEU A 86 -19.03 -6.79 -1.55
C LEU A 86 -18.24 -5.92 -2.53
N VAL A 87 -17.00 -6.30 -2.78
CA VAL A 87 -16.07 -5.58 -3.66
C VAL A 87 -15.56 -6.50 -4.74
N ASN A 88 -15.67 -6.06 -5.99
CA ASN A 88 -15.05 -6.68 -7.15
C ASN A 88 -13.90 -5.79 -7.61
N VAL A 89 -12.70 -6.35 -7.64
CA VAL A 89 -11.50 -5.67 -8.13
C VAL A 89 -10.99 -6.36 -9.38
N SER A 90 -10.67 -5.56 -10.39
CA SER A 90 -9.91 -5.97 -11.56
C SER A 90 -8.54 -5.28 -11.56
N LEU A 91 -7.49 -6.06 -11.78
CA LEU A 91 -6.13 -5.56 -11.82
C LEU A 91 -5.27 -6.32 -12.82
N SER A 92 -4.20 -5.68 -13.27
CA SER A 92 -3.22 -6.19 -14.22
C SER A 92 -1.87 -6.25 -13.50
N VAL A 93 -1.38 -7.48 -13.27
CA VAL A 93 -0.10 -7.74 -12.59
C VAL A 93 0.97 -7.97 -13.65
N MET A 94 1.99 -7.13 -13.67
CA MET A 94 3.19 -7.35 -14.45
C MET A 94 4.19 -8.12 -13.60
N TYR A 95 4.56 -9.33 -14.02
CA TYR A 95 5.40 -10.23 -13.25
C TYR A 95 6.50 -10.85 -14.10
N GLN A 96 7.54 -11.33 -13.42
CA GLN A 96 8.65 -12.07 -14.01
C GLN A 96 9.00 -13.27 -13.14
N VAL A 97 9.42 -14.38 -13.75
CA VAL A 97 9.96 -15.53 -13.02
C VAL A 97 11.40 -15.23 -12.60
N VAL A 98 11.66 -15.29 -11.28
CA VAL A 98 13.01 -15.10 -10.71
C VAL A 98 13.62 -16.42 -10.29
N ASP A 99 12.81 -17.33 -9.70
CA ASP A 99 13.25 -18.69 -9.38
C ASP A 99 12.59 -19.70 -10.34
N PRO A 100 13.24 -20.02 -11.47
CA PRO A 100 12.68 -20.95 -12.44
C PRO A 100 12.58 -22.38 -11.88
N ARG A 101 13.48 -22.77 -10.97
CA ARG A 101 13.48 -24.12 -10.38
C ARG A 101 12.20 -24.33 -9.59
N ARG A 102 11.91 -23.42 -8.67
CA ARG A 102 10.72 -23.50 -7.81
C ARG A 102 9.45 -23.47 -8.66
N VAL A 103 9.37 -22.54 -9.61
CA VAL A 103 8.21 -22.41 -10.51
C VAL A 103 7.99 -23.66 -11.36
N ALA A 104 9.04 -24.32 -11.85
CA ALA A 104 8.90 -25.46 -12.75
C ALA A 104 8.77 -26.82 -12.05
N LEU A 105 9.40 -26.99 -10.88
CA LEU A 105 9.55 -28.31 -10.25
C LEU A 105 8.81 -28.43 -8.91
N GLU A 106 8.57 -27.33 -8.20
CA GLU A 106 7.91 -27.37 -6.89
C GLU A 106 6.42 -27.02 -6.98
N LEU A 107 6.03 -26.18 -7.95
CA LEU A 107 4.64 -25.76 -8.15
C LEU A 107 3.95 -26.58 -9.24
N SER A 108 2.79 -27.16 -8.93
CA SER A 108 1.96 -27.83 -9.92
C SER A 108 1.27 -26.85 -10.89
N ASP A 109 0.77 -25.73 -10.36
CA ASP A 109 0.21 -24.63 -11.16
C ASP A 109 0.75 -23.28 -10.65
N PRO A 110 1.79 -22.74 -11.30
CA PRO A 110 2.41 -21.50 -10.88
C PRO A 110 1.49 -20.27 -11.02
N ILE A 111 0.63 -20.24 -12.03
CA ILE A 111 -0.27 -19.09 -12.27
C ILE A 111 -1.39 -19.09 -11.23
N ALA A 112 -1.93 -20.26 -10.89
CA ALA A 112 -2.90 -20.37 -9.80
C ALA A 112 -2.28 -20.01 -8.45
N ALA A 113 -1.04 -20.41 -8.19
CA ALA A 113 -0.32 -20.03 -6.97
C ALA A 113 -0.13 -18.50 -6.86
N LEU A 114 0.33 -17.86 -7.94
CA LEU A 114 0.46 -16.40 -8.03
C LEU A 114 -0.89 -15.70 -7.82
N THR A 115 -1.95 -16.22 -8.44
CA THR A 115 -3.31 -15.71 -8.32
C THR A 115 -3.84 -15.81 -6.88
N SER A 116 -3.59 -16.94 -6.22
CA SER A 116 -4.00 -17.18 -4.83
C SER A 116 -3.28 -16.22 -3.88
N ALA A 117 -1.96 -16.09 -4.01
CA ALA A 117 -1.19 -15.12 -3.21
C ALA A 117 -1.66 -13.68 -3.43
N THR A 118 -1.99 -13.31 -4.68
CA THR A 118 -2.56 -12.00 -4.99
C THR A 118 -3.90 -11.80 -4.30
N LYS A 119 -4.78 -12.81 -4.36
CA LYS A 119 -6.10 -12.80 -3.72
C LYS A 119 -6.00 -12.65 -2.21
N ASP A 120 -5.09 -13.39 -1.57
CA ASP A 120 -4.89 -13.32 -0.12
C ASP A 120 -4.45 -11.92 0.32
N ASN A 121 -3.45 -11.34 -0.34
CA ASN A 121 -2.98 -9.98 -0.05
C ASN A 121 -4.07 -8.93 -0.31
N LEU A 122 -4.77 -9.06 -1.43
CA LEU A 122 -5.86 -8.15 -1.77
C LEU A 122 -7.00 -8.21 -0.75
N GLY A 123 -7.34 -9.41 -0.27
CA GLY A 123 -8.34 -9.62 0.77
C GLY A 123 -7.99 -8.93 2.08
N VAL A 124 -6.73 -9.02 2.52
CA VAL A 124 -6.24 -8.33 3.73
C VAL A 124 -6.45 -6.82 3.62
N VAL A 125 -6.10 -6.23 2.47
CA VAL A 125 -6.16 -4.78 2.26
C VAL A 125 -7.59 -4.29 2.14
N ILE A 126 -8.42 -4.96 1.34
CA ILE A 126 -9.82 -4.56 1.12
C ILE A 126 -10.61 -4.67 2.43
N ASN A 127 -10.41 -5.73 3.20
CA ASN A 127 -11.12 -5.95 4.47
C ASN A 127 -10.79 -4.89 5.54
N GLN A 128 -9.65 -4.21 5.41
CA GLN A 128 -9.24 -3.12 6.31
C GLN A 128 -9.73 -1.74 5.86
N MET A 129 -10.32 -1.60 4.67
CA MET A 129 -10.76 -0.31 4.13
C MET A 129 -12.28 -0.20 4.10
N SER A 130 -12.77 0.98 4.44
CA SER A 130 -14.19 1.33 4.29
C SER A 130 -14.55 1.57 2.81
N LEU A 131 -15.86 1.59 2.50
CA LEU A 131 -16.36 1.88 1.15
C LEU A 131 -15.86 3.24 0.63
N ASN A 132 -15.92 4.28 1.48
CA ASN A 132 -15.47 5.62 1.11
C ASN A 132 -13.96 5.66 0.83
N GLU A 133 -13.16 4.98 1.63
CA GLU A 133 -11.71 4.88 1.41
C GLU A 133 -11.38 4.09 0.14
N LEU A 134 -12.11 3.02 -0.16
CA LEU A 134 -11.94 2.25 -1.39
C LEU A 134 -12.24 3.10 -2.64
N ILE A 135 -13.29 3.93 -2.59
CA ILE A 135 -13.67 4.83 -3.69
C ILE A 135 -12.63 5.95 -3.87
N GLN A 136 -12.16 6.56 -2.78
CA GLN A 136 -11.26 7.71 -2.85
C GLN A 136 -9.80 7.32 -3.08
N GLN A 137 -9.31 6.29 -2.40
CA GLN A 137 -7.89 5.94 -2.31
C GLN A 137 -7.59 4.45 -2.58
N GLY A 138 -8.61 3.62 -2.81
CA GLY A 138 -8.47 2.17 -2.90
C GLY A 138 -7.42 1.74 -3.94
N ARG A 139 -7.43 2.34 -5.13
CA ARG A 139 -6.46 2.00 -6.20
C ARG A 139 -5.00 2.21 -5.77
N VAL A 140 -4.71 3.35 -5.14
CA VAL A 140 -3.35 3.70 -4.70
C VAL A 140 -2.93 2.80 -3.55
N ARG A 141 -3.83 2.59 -2.57
CA ARG A 141 -3.53 1.84 -1.35
C ARG A 141 -3.38 0.34 -1.61
N ILE A 142 -4.22 -0.23 -2.47
CA ILE A 142 -4.07 -1.61 -2.95
C ILE A 142 -2.71 -1.78 -3.62
N ARG A 143 -2.38 -0.94 -4.62
CA ARG A 143 -1.10 -1.03 -5.32
C ARG A 143 0.07 -0.93 -4.34
N GLN A 144 0.06 0.07 -3.47
CA GLN A 144 1.14 0.29 -2.51
C GLN A 144 1.28 -0.91 -1.56
N HIS A 145 0.18 -1.47 -1.07
CA HIS A 145 0.27 -2.62 -0.18
C HIS A 145 0.84 -3.86 -0.87
N LEU A 146 0.39 -4.18 -2.09
CA LEU A 146 0.94 -5.31 -2.84
C LEU A 146 2.43 -5.08 -3.18
N MET A 147 2.82 -3.85 -3.55
CA MET A 147 4.22 -3.49 -3.79
C MET A 147 5.08 -3.49 -2.51
N ASN A 148 4.49 -3.26 -1.34
CA ASN A 148 5.22 -3.34 -0.07
C ASN A 148 5.39 -4.79 0.41
N HIS A 149 4.59 -5.73 -0.10
CA HIS A 149 4.61 -7.15 0.29
C HIS A 149 5.07 -8.05 -0.87
N ILE A 150 6.02 -7.58 -1.70
CA ILE A 150 6.53 -8.36 -2.84
C ILE A 150 7.21 -9.66 -2.37
N ASP A 151 7.73 -9.69 -1.14
CA ASP A 151 8.38 -10.87 -0.54
C ASP A 151 7.51 -12.13 -0.57
N SER A 152 6.19 -11.97 -0.39
CA SER A 152 5.21 -13.07 -0.48
C SER A 152 5.20 -13.72 -1.87
N PHE A 153 5.44 -12.92 -2.92
CA PHE A 153 5.49 -13.40 -4.31
C PHE A 153 6.87 -13.96 -4.64
N TYR A 154 7.94 -13.35 -4.12
CA TYR A 154 9.30 -13.87 -4.25
C TYR A 154 9.43 -15.26 -3.64
N ALA A 155 8.78 -15.51 -2.50
CA ALA A 155 8.76 -16.82 -1.85
C ALA A 155 8.19 -17.93 -2.76
N ILE A 156 7.30 -17.58 -3.69
CA ILE A 156 6.71 -18.50 -4.67
C ILE A 156 7.59 -18.61 -5.94
N GLY A 157 8.52 -17.68 -6.14
CA GLY A 157 9.45 -17.63 -7.28
C GLY A 157 9.16 -16.54 -8.31
N PHE A 158 8.27 -15.60 -7.98
CA PHE A 158 7.87 -14.50 -8.86
C PHE A 158 8.31 -13.14 -8.31
N ASN A 159 8.80 -12.28 -9.21
CA ASN A 159 8.91 -10.85 -8.94
C ASN A 159 7.74 -10.11 -9.56
N LEU A 160 7.18 -9.14 -8.84
CA LEU A 160 6.18 -8.21 -9.37
C LEU A 160 6.89 -6.92 -9.79
N GLU A 161 6.82 -6.61 -11.08
CA GLU A 161 7.41 -5.40 -11.65
C GLU A 161 6.50 -4.19 -11.43
N ASP A 162 5.21 -4.35 -11.71
CA ASP A 162 4.19 -3.32 -11.49
C ASP A 162 2.81 -3.96 -11.32
N ILE A 163 1.90 -3.24 -10.66
CA ILE A 163 0.50 -3.61 -10.53
C ILE A 163 -0.37 -2.42 -10.86
N ARG A 164 -1.27 -2.62 -11.82
CA ARG A 164 -2.23 -1.60 -12.24
C ARG A 164 -3.63 -2.05 -11.86
N VAL A 165 -4.29 -1.28 -11.01
CA VAL A 165 -5.70 -1.50 -10.66
C VAL A 165 -6.57 -0.91 -11.77
N SER A 166 -7.21 -1.79 -12.54
CA SER A 166 -8.06 -1.41 -13.67
C SER A 166 -9.36 -0.79 -13.19
N ASP A 167 -10.08 -1.50 -12.31
CA ASP A 167 -11.34 -1.03 -11.76
C ASP A 167 -11.66 -1.63 -10.38
N ILE A 168 -12.49 -0.90 -9.62
CA ILE A 168 -13.04 -1.31 -8.32
C ILE A 168 -14.54 -1.07 -8.40
N SER A 169 -15.33 -2.15 -8.41
CA SER A 169 -16.78 -2.11 -8.54
C SER A 169 -17.48 -2.74 -7.35
N PHE A 170 -18.68 -2.24 -7.04
CA PHE A 170 -19.47 -2.62 -5.87
C PHE A 170 -20.85 -3.10 -6.34
N PRO A 171 -21.07 -4.42 -6.50
CA PRO A 171 -22.30 -4.94 -7.09
C PRO A 171 -23.58 -4.62 -6.31
N GLN A 172 -23.51 -4.29 -5.01
CA GLN A 172 -24.68 -4.05 -4.15
C GLN A 172 -24.99 -2.57 -3.84
N ALA A 173 -24.24 -1.61 -4.39
CA ALA A 173 -24.45 -0.19 -4.07
C ALA A 173 -25.84 0.36 -4.51
N HIS A 174 -26.58 -0.35 -5.35
CA HIS A 174 -27.87 0.09 -5.89
C HIS A 174 -29.11 -0.36 -5.08
N GLY A 175 -28.95 -1.06 -3.96
CA GLY A 175 -30.10 -1.63 -3.23
C GLY A 175 -30.62 -0.83 -2.03
N VAL A 176 -29.77 -0.06 -1.34
CA VAL A 176 -30.11 0.48 0.01
C VAL A 176 -30.38 1.99 0.00
N VAL A 177 -29.91 2.73 -1.01
CA VAL A 177 -30.10 4.19 -1.09
C VAL A 177 -31.58 4.57 -1.20
N ARG A 178 -32.45 3.68 -1.68
CA ARG A 178 -33.89 3.98 -1.82
C ARG A 178 -34.69 3.92 -0.52
N GLN A 179 -34.13 3.36 0.58
CA GLN A 179 -34.84 3.29 1.87
C GLN A 179 -34.36 4.33 2.88
N VAL A 180 -33.08 4.72 2.86
CA VAL A 180 -32.57 5.73 3.79
C VAL A 180 -32.99 7.13 3.35
N GLU A 181 -33.03 7.44 2.04
CA GLU A 181 -33.62 8.71 1.55
C GLU A 181 -35.10 8.85 1.94
N GLY A 182 -35.84 7.74 2.04
CA GLY A 182 -37.23 7.75 2.50
C GLY A 182 -37.41 7.99 4.00
N LEU A 183 -36.38 7.72 4.82
CA LEU A 183 -36.36 7.98 6.26
C LEU A 183 -35.87 9.40 6.53
N THR A 184 -34.78 9.83 5.90
CA THR A 184 -34.24 11.19 6.05
C THR A 184 -35.19 12.24 5.48
N ALA A 185 -35.81 12.00 4.31
CA ALA A 185 -36.79 12.94 3.75
C ALA A 185 -38.07 13.04 4.60
N ARG A 186 -38.45 11.97 5.30
CA ARG A 186 -39.57 12.01 6.26
C ARG A 186 -39.19 12.80 7.51
N GLU A 187 -38.00 12.58 8.05
CA GLU A 187 -37.52 13.31 9.21
C GLU A 187 -37.37 14.81 8.91
N GLU A 188 -36.77 15.17 7.77
CA GLU A 188 -36.67 16.56 7.33
C GLU A 188 -38.04 17.19 7.11
N ALA A 189 -38.98 16.49 6.47
CA ALA A 189 -40.34 16.99 6.28
C ALA A 189 -41.08 17.19 7.62
N THR A 190 -40.90 16.30 8.59
CA THR A 190 -41.49 16.47 9.93
C THR A 190 -40.87 17.64 10.69
N HIS A 191 -39.54 17.81 10.60
CA HIS A 191 -38.84 18.90 11.27
C HIS A 191 -39.21 20.25 10.64
N GLN A 192 -39.31 20.31 9.32
CA GLN A 192 -39.71 21.51 8.59
C GLN A 192 -41.18 21.87 8.83
N ALA A 193 -42.07 20.88 8.94
CA ALA A 193 -43.47 21.09 9.32
C ALA A 193 -43.61 21.60 10.76
N ALA A 194 -42.83 21.06 11.70
CA ALA A 194 -42.81 21.51 13.10
C ALA A 194 -42.31 22.96 13.21
N LEU A 195 -41.25 23.32 12.48
CA LEU A 195 -40.72 24.69 12.45
C LEU A 195 -41.76 25.67 11.90
N ARG A 196 -42.47 25.29 10.82
CA ARG A 196 -43.56 26.10 10.26
C ARG A 196 -44.72 26.29 11.23
N ALA A 197 -45.14 25.24 11.93
CA ALA A 197 -46.21 25.33 12.91
C ALA A 197 -45.86 26.25 14.10
N GLN A 198 -44.59 26.25 14.54
CA GLN A 198 -44.12 27.17 15.58
C GLN A 198 -44.14 28.64 15.11
N ILE A 199 -43.76 28.91 13.86
CA ILE A 199 -43.82 30.27 13.28
C ILE A 199 -45.28 30.74 13.19
N GLU A 200 -46.21 29.87 12.80
CA GLU A 200 -47.63 30.23 12.68
C GLU A 200 -48.29 30.43 14.07
N ALA A 201 -47.91 29.63 15.07
CA ALA A 201 -48.34 29.81 16.45
C ALA A 201 -47.79 31.10 17.08
N ALA A 202 -46.53 31.44 16.79
CA ALA A 202 -45.90 32.69 17.22
C ALA A 202 -46.54 33.92 16.54
N GLY A 203 -47.07 33.78 15.33
CA GLY A 203 -47.78 34.85 14.62
C GLY A 203 -49.18 35.18 15.17
N ARG A 204 -49.78 34.33 16.02
CA ARG A 204 -51.14 34.51 16.56
C ARG A 204 -51.21 35.23 17.92
N THR A 205 -50.07 35.65 18.48
CA THR A 205 -50.00 36.35 19.78
C THR A 205 -49.51 37.81 19.69
N ALA A 206 -49.83 38.52 18.60
CA ALA A 206 -49.71 39.97 18.55
C ALA A 206 -51.08 40.62 18.81
N HIS A 207 -51.35 40.95 20.07
CA HIS A 207 -52.49 41.79 20.46
C HIS A 207 -52.22 43.23 19.98
N VAL A 208 -53.14 43.78 19.19
CA VAL A 208 -53.15 45.18 18.76
C VAL A 208 -53.41 46.05 19.98
N GLN A 209 -52.41 46.82 20.42
CA GLN A 209 -52.61 47.88 21.40
C GLN A 209 -52.69 49.22 20.67
N GLN A 210 -53.92 49.65 20.37
CA GLN A 210 -54.22 51.00 19.92
C GLN A 210 -53.88 51.99 21.03
N ILE A 211 -52.87 52.83 20.81
CA ILE A 211 -52.62 54.00 21.64
C ILE A 211 -53.46 55.14 21.08
N ASN A 212 -54.50 55.51 21.83
CA ASN A 212 -55.39 56.63 21.56
C ASN A 212 -54.83 57.86 22.28
N VAL A 213 -54.36 58.87 21.54
CA VAL A 213 -54.02 60.19 22.12
C VAL A 213 -54.73 61.25 21.30
N SER A 214 -55.74 61.86 21.93
CA SER A 214 -56.39 63.07 21.45
C SER A 214 -56.07 64.19 22.44
N SER A 215 -55.44 65.28 21.99
CA SER A 215 -56.14 66.57 21.86
C SER A 215 -55.20 67.77 21.57
N HIS A 216 -55.73 68.65 20.72
CA HIS A 216 -55.56 70.12 20.62
C HIS A 216 -54.62 70.76 19.56
N GLN A 217 -55.31 71.61 18.76
CA GLN A 217 -54.92 72.84 18.04
C GLN A 217 -54.61 72.78 16.53
N SER A 218 -55.56 73.35 15.76
CA SER A 218 -55.45 73.91 14.40
C SER A 218 -54.84 75.35 14.43
N PRO A 219 -54.67 76.11 13.32
CA PRO A 219 -54.89 75.79 11.89
C PRO A 219 -53.80 76.34 10.90
N ALA A 220 -54.04 76.07 9.60
CA ALA A 220 -53.72 76.89 8.41
C ALA A 220 -52.29 76.85 7.79
N ASN A 221 -52.16 76.24 6.61
CA ASN A 221 -52.03 76.93 5.30
C ASN A 221 -51.76 75.93 4.15
N LEU A 222 -52.47 76.10 3.02
CA LEU A 222 -52.08 75.70 1.66
C LEU A 222 -51.15 76.82 1.07
N PRO A 223 -50.45 76.70 -0.09
CA PRO A 223 -50.66 75.81 -1.25
C PRO A 223 -49.38 75.25 -1.96
N LEU A 224 -49.61 74.51 -3.07
CA LEU A 224 -48.65 74.00 -4.08
C LEU A 224 -47.75 75.10 -4.73
N PRO A 225 -46.66 74.74 -5.46
CA PRO A 225 -46.79 74.49 -6.92
C PRO A 225 -45.84 73.42 -7.53
N ASP A 226 -46.35 72.76 -8.57
CA ASP A 226 -45.79 72.44 -9.89
C ASP A 226 -44.29 72.12 -10.09
N ALA A 227 -44.05 70.98 -10.75
CA ALA A 227 -43.45 70.88 -12.11
C ALA A 227 -42.49 69.68 -12.27
N ILE A 228 -42.77 68.92 -13.33
CA ILE A 228 -42.02 67.79 -13.91
C ILE A 228 -40.84 68.38 -14.73
N PRO A 229 -39.67 67.72 -14.87
CA PRO A 229 -39.49 66.85 -16.03
C PRO A 229 -38.74 65.52 -15.78
N THR A 230 -39.24 64.53 -16.49
CA THR A 230 -38.65 63.27 -16.93
C THR A 230 -37.20 63.39 -17.42
N ASN A 231 -36.30 62.50 -17.00
CA ASN A 231 -35.44 61.71 -17.92
C ASN A 231 -34.47 60.74 -17.22
N ALA A 232 -34.27 59.62 -17.90
CA ALA A 232 -33.12 58.71 -17.89
C ALA A 232 -32.96 57.69 -16.74
N ILE A 233 -33.34 56.45 -17.04
CA ILE A 233 -32.70 55.22 -16.54
C ILE A 233 -31.48 54.97 -17.44
N PRO A 234 -30.27 54.76 -16.87
CA PRO A 234 -29.71 53.42 -16.95
C PRO A 234 -29.03 52.95 -15.65
N THR A 235 -29.26 51.67 -15.39
CA THR A 235 -28.47 50.68 -14.66
C THR A 235 -26.99 51.06 -14.45
N ASN A 236 -26.52 51.10 -13.20
CA ASN A 236 -25.50 50.22 -12.63
C ASN A 236 -25.02 50.74 -11.26
N THR A 237 -24.43 49.85 -10.46
CA THR A 237 -23.62 50.07 -9.22
C THR A 237 -24.34 50.11 -7.87
N ILE A 238 -24.21 48.99 -7.15
CA ILE A 238 -24.42 48.81 -5.72
C ILE A 238 -23.24 49.48 -4.97
N PRO A 239 -23.47 50.45 -4.07
CA PRO A 239 -22.40 51.02 -3.25
C PRO A 239 -22.16 50.22 -1.96
N LYS A 240 -20.90 49.79 -1.84
CA LYS A 240 -20.03 49.73 -0.65
C LYS A 240 -20.65 50.30 0.65
N ALA A 241 -20.90 49.42 1.62
CA ALA A 241 -21.00 49.78 3.03
C ALA A 241 -19.86 49.13 3.81
N THR A 242 -18.95 49.97 4.27
CA THR A 242 -17.79 49.68 5.10
C THR A 242 -18.24 49.26 6.50
N VAL A 243 -17.91 48.04 6.92
CA VAL A 243 -18.05 47.60 8.32
C VAL A 243 -16.68 47.67 8.99
N VAL A 244 -16.66 48.44 10.08
CA VAL A 244 -15.53 48.71 10.96
C VAL A 244 -15.16 47.44 11.74
N ILE A 245 -13.87 47.10 11.74
CA ILE A 245 -13.27 46.02 12.53
C ILE A 245 -12.79 46.60 13.87
N PRO A 246 -13.24 46.11 15.05
CA PRO A 246 -12.49 46.25 16.28
C PRO A 246 -11.53 45.08 16.48
N LYS A 247 -10.37 45.41 17.05
CA LYS A 247 -9.21 44.56 17.30
C LYS A 247 -9.15 44.25 18.80
N SER A 248 -9.17 42.96 19.17
CA SER A 248 -8.74 42.42 20.47
C SER A 248 -8.46 40.91 20.28
N SER A 249 -7.24 40.38 20.30
CA SER A 249 -6.32 40.12 21.43
C SER A 249 -6.95 39.36 22.60
N ASP A 250 -7.16 38.04 22.44
CA ASP A 250 -6.47 36.97 23.20
C ASP A 250 -7.13 35.59 22.94
N PRO A 251 -6.35 34.48 22.87
CA PRO A 251 -6.87 33.16 22.50
C PRO A 251 -7.51 32.46 23.70
N VAL A 252 -8.76 32.03 23.53
CA VAL A 252 -9.42 31.09 24.44
C VAL A 252 -8.70 29.74 24.39
N LYS A 253 -8.01 29.38 25.48
CA LYS A 253 -7.42 28.06 25.71
C LYS A 253 -8.54 27.01 25.83
N LEU A 254 -8.56 26.04 24.92
CA LEU A 254 -9.24 24.76 25.14
C LEU A 254 -8.57 24.00 26.30
N PRO A 255 -9.32 23.34 27.19
CA PRO A 255 -8.73 22.47 28.21
C PRO A 255 -7.97 21.31 27.56
N LEU A 256 -6.74 21.12 28.03
CA LEU A 256 -5.84 20.04 27.68
C LEU A 256 -6.46 18.69 28.08
N ALA A 257 -6.58 17.79 27.12
CA ALA A 257 -6.93 16.39 27.36
C ALA A 257 -5.99 15.80 28.42
N THR A 258 -6.52 15.58 29.63
CA THR A 258 -5.83 14.83 30.67
C THR A 258 -6.76 13.72 31.12
N ASP A 259 -6.19 12.51 31.12
CA ASP A 259 -6.69 11.29 31.73
C ASP A 259 -7.77 10.48 30.96
N ARG A 260 -7.35 9.89 29.83
CA ARG A 260 -7.84 8.56 29.45
C ARG A 260 -6.70 7.57 29.65
N LYS A 261 -6.75 6.83 30.76
CA LYS A 261 -5.93 5.64 30.98
C LYS A 261 -6.12 4.70 29.78
N ALA A 262 -5.12 4.60 28.92
CA ALA A 262 -5.14 3.72 27.76
C ALA A 262 -5.27 2.27 28.24
N LEU A 263 -6.31 1.57 27.80
CA LEU A 263 -6.33 0.11 27.91
C LEU A 263 -5.21 -0.41 26.99
N PRO A 264 -4.35 -1.32 27.46
CA PRO A 264 -3.31 -1.88 26.62
C PRO A 264 -3.97 -2.57 25.41
N PRO A 265 -3.37 -2.49 24.21
CA PRO A 265 -3.87 -3.24 23.07
C PRO A 265 -3.89 -4.73 23.44
N THR A 266 -5.01 -5.40 23.18
CA THR A 266 -5.06 -6.87 23.17
C THR A 266 -4.18 -7.34 22.02
N THR A 267 -2.89 -7.49 22.28
CA THR A 267 -1.99 -8.22 21.41
C THR A 267 -2.40 -9.69 21.50
N LEU A 268 -2.78 -10.30 20.37
CA LEU A 268 -2.63 -11.74 20.26
C LEU A 268 -1.16 -12.02 20.59
N ALA A 269 -0.93 -12.74 21.70
CA ALA A 269 0.37 -13.25 22.02
C ALA A 269 0.75 -14.26 20.92
N SER A 270 1.44 -13.77 19.89
CA SER A 270 2.30 -14.61 19.07
C SER A 270 3.39 -15.09 20.03
N ASN A 271 3.17 -16.28 20.57
CA ASN A 271 4.13 -16.99 21.41
C ASN A 271 5.30 -17.42 20.50
N VAL A 272 6.17 -16.47 20.20
CA VAL A 272 7.52 -16.67 19.66
C VAL A 272 8.43 -15.69 20.41
N ALA A 273 8.44 -15.77 21.73
CA ALA A 273 9.65 -15.43 22.46
C ALA A 273 10.60 -16.61 22.24
N ASP A 274 11.51 -16.46 21.28
CA ASP A 274 12.93 -16.77 21.43
C ASP A 274 13.62 -16.60 20.06
N HIS A 275 14.68 -15.77 20.06
CA HIS A 275 15.56 -15.39 18.94
C HIS A 275 15.13 -14.21 18.04
N ALA A 276 14.55 -13.15 18.62
CA ALA A 276 14.48 -11.86 17.91
C ALA A 276 15.86 -11.17 18.00
N ALA A 277 16.70 -11.35 16.97
CA ALA A 277 17.96 -10.63 16.91
C ALA A 277 17.77 -9.11 16.99
N CYS A 278 18.70 -8.41 17.62
CA CYS A 278 18.68 -6.96 17.79
C CYS A 278 20.06 -6.32 17.57
N LEU A 279 20.04 -5.02 17.29
CA LEU A 279 21.22 -4.17 17.25
C LEU A 279 21.22 -3.25 18.46
N ILE A 280 22.23 -3.37 19.32
CA ILE A 280 22.40 -2.53 20.51
C ILE A 280 23.38 -1.41 20.17
N HIS A 281 22.93 -0.16 20.19
CA HIS A 281 23.79 0.99 19.91
C HIS A 281 24.79 1.21 21.06
N ARG A 282 26.10 1.22 20.77
CA ARG A 282 27.15 1.32 21.80
C ARG A 282 27.19 2.67 22.53
N GLY A 283 26.75 3.75 21.87
CA GLY A 283 26.73 5.09 22.47
C GLY A 283 25.50 5.38 23.32
N MET A 284 24.34 4.84 22.95
CA MET A 284 23.04 5.17 23.58
C MET A 284 22.45 4.01 24.40
N GLY A 285 22.94 2.78 24.21
CA GLY A 285 22.39 1.57 24.83
C GLY A 285 21.02 1.14 24.28
N THR A 286 20.47 1.84 23.28
CA THR A 286 19.18 1.50 22.67
C THR A 286 19.28 0.21 21.86
N ALA A 287 18.42 -0.75 22.18
CA ALA A 287 18.26 -1.99 21.42
C ALA A 287 17.19 -1.82 20.33
N THR A 288 17.58 -2.01 19.07
CA THR A 288 16.68 -1.98 17.92
C THR A 288 16.46 -3.41 17.42
N PRO A 289 15.25 -3.99 17.54
CA PRO A 289 14.98 -5.34 17.06
C PRO A 289 15.05 -5.39 15.52
N LEU A 290 15.55 -6.50 14.96
CA LEU A 290 15.49 -6.78 13.53
C LEU A 290 14.05 -7.18 13.15
N SER A 291 13.17 -6.19 13.04
CA SER A 291 11.74 -6.35 12.79
C SER A 291 11.37 -6.64 11.33
N ALA A 292 12.31 -6.47 10.39
CA ALA A 292 12.13 -6.68 8.97
C ALA A 292 13.25 -7.55 8.38
N ASN A 293 12.99 -8.20 7.24
CA ASN A 293 13.97 -8.95 6.49
C ASN A 293 13.77 -8.68 4.98
N PRO A 294 14.66 -7.96 4.29
CA PRO A 294 15.92 -7.42 4.79
C PRO A 294 15.73 -6.24 5.77
N PHE A 295 16.52 -6.21 6.84
CA PHE A 295 16.62 -5.06 7.74
C PHE A 295 17.57 -4.03 7.12
N THR A 296 17.03 -2.92 6.62
CA THR A 296 17.80 -1.92 5.87
C THR A 296 18.35 -0.80 6.76
N ILE A 297 19.59 -0.39 6.50
CA ILE A 297 20.30 0.65 7.25
C ILE A 297 20.77 1.73 6.28
N GLY A 298 20.43 2.99 6.56
CA GLY A 298 20.79 4.11 5.69
C GLY A 298 20.30 5.45 6.20
N ARG A 299 20.62 6.52 5.49
CA ARG A 299 20.21 7.88 5.85
C ARG A 299 18.79 8.24 5.38
N GLU A 300 18.27 7.55 4.38
CA GLU A 300 16.92 7.85 3.87
C GLU A 300 15.83 7.37 4.85
N PRO A 301 14.70 8.09 4.95
CA PRO A 301 13.61 7.76 5.89
C PRO A 301 12.94 6.40 5.63
N HIS A 302 13.14 5.81 4.46
CA HIS A 302 12.57 4.51 4.09
C HIS A 302 13.40 3.32 4.59
N ASN A 303 14.57 3.55 5.21
CA ASN A 303 15.35 2.47 5.82
C ASN A 303 14.75 2.06 7.17
N THR A 304 14.93 0.79 7.54
CA THR A 304 14.45 0.29 8.83
C THR A 304 15.19 0.95 9.99
N LEU A 305 16.51 1.13 9.85
CA LEU A 305 17.34 1.92 10.74
C LEU A 305 17.83 3.17 9.99
N VAL A 306 17.25 4.31 10.35
CA VAL A 306 17.58 5.61 9.78
C VAL A 306 18.71 6.26 10.57
N LEU A 307 19.81 6.57 9.89
CA LEU A 307 20.99 7.22 10.47
C LEU A 307 21.12 8.65 9.93
N GLU A 308 21.07 9.66 10.78
CA GLU A 308 21.13 11.07 10.36
C GLU A 308 22.54 11.53 9.94
N SER A 309 23.57 10.71 10.17
CA SER A 309 24.96 11.05 9.90
C SER A 309 25.26 11.23 8.40
N GLY A 310 26.00 12.30 8.06
CA GLY A 310 26.49 12.55 6.70
C GLY A 310 27.50 11.52 6.19
N LEU A 311 28.04 10.68 7.09
CA LEU A 311 28.92 9.56 6.72
C LEU A 311 28.13 8.29 6.37
N CYS A 312 26.83 8.26 6.63
CA CYS A 312 25.94 7.20 6.20
C CYS A 312 25.42 7.49 4.78
N SER A 313 25.34 6.44 3.96
CA SER A 313 24.81 6.54 2.60
C SER A 313 23.29 6.44 2.68
N ARG A 314 22.60 6.95 1.65
CA ARG A 314 21.13 6.86 1.55
C ARG A 314 20.61 5.45 1.79
N ASN A 315 21.21 4.48 1.10
CA ASN A 315 21.12 3.04 1.38
C ASN A 315 22.56 2.58 1.64
N HIS A 316 22.87 2.16 2.87
CA HIS A 316 24.26 1.92 3.28
C HIS A 316 24.56 0.43 3.44
N ALA A 317 23.75 -0.26 4.24
CA ALA A 317 23.88 -1.68 4.45
C ALA A 317 22.51 -2.32 4.67
N ARG A 318 22.44 -3.64 4.61
CA ARG A 318 21.26 -4.40 5.04
C ARG A 318 21.66 -5.68 5.73
N ILE A 319 20.83 -6.13 6.67
CA ILE A 319 20.96 -7.42 7.32
C ILE A 319 19.85 -8.32 6.80
N GLU A 320 20.23 -9.47 6.28
CA GLU A 320 19.30 -10.49 5.81
C GLU A 320 19.27 -11.67 6.79
N ARG A 321 18.07 -12.12 7.12
CA ARG A 321 17.82 -13.36 7.85
C ARG A 321 17.66 -14.49 6.84
N VAL A 322 18.55 -15.47 6.90
CA VAL A 322 18.58 -16.65 6.03
C VAL A 322 18.27 -17.89 6.86
N VAL A 323 17.34 -18.72 6.38
CA VAL A 323 17.01 -20.00 7.00
C VAL A 323 17.74 -21.10 6.23
N ASP A 324 18.58 -21.89 6.91
CA ASP A 324 19.28 -23.02 6.29
C ASP A 324 18.32 -24.20 6.03
N ALA A 325 18.75 -25.19 5.25
CA ALA A 325 18.02 -26.41 4.94
C ALA A 325 17.62 -27.24 6.19
N GLN A 326 18.27 -27.01 7.34
CA GLN A 326 17.90 -27.61 8.63
C GLN A 326 17.04 -26.70 9.52
N SER A 327 16.41 -25.66 8.96
CA SER A 327 15.59 -24.68 9.69
C SER A 327 16.34 -23.82 10.72
N ASN A 328 17.67 -23.77 10.65
CA ASN A 328 18.49 -22.89 11.49
C ASN A 328 18.48 -21.46 10.95
N ILE A 329 18.25 -20.48 11.83
CA ILE A 329 18.27 -19.06 11.48
C ILE A 329 19.72 -18.54 11.51
N ARG A 330 20.16 -17.93 10.42
CA ARG A 330 21.43 -17.18 10.33
C ARG A 330 21.17 -15.76 9.87
N TYR A 331 22.05 -14.86 10.28
CA TYR A 331 22.02 -13.47 9.85
C TYR A 331 23.26 -13.16 9.01
N GLN A 332 23.09 -12.34 7.97
CA GLN A 332 24.19 -11.89 7.13
C GLN A 332 24.10 -10.38 6.88
N LEU A 333 25.23 -9.68 7.01
CA LEU A 333 25.38 -8.26 6.74
C LEU A 333 25.93 -8.06 5.33
N ILE A 334 25.29 -7.18 4.57
CA ILE A 334 25.68 -6.81 3.20
C ILE A 334 25.80 -5.29 3.13
N ASP A 335 26.97 -4.80 2.78
CA ASP A 335 27.14 -3.40 2.36
C ASP A 335 26.59 -3.24 0.94
N VAL A 336 25.65 -2.31 0.70
CA VAL A 336 24.97 -2.17 -0.60
C VAL A 336 25.68 -1.23 -1.58
N GLY A 337 26.99 -1.03 -1.41
CA GLY A 337 27.78 -0.09 -2.22
C GLY A 337 27.89 1.29 -1.60
N SER A 338 28.02 1.33 -0.27
CA SER A 338 28.14 2.57 0.49
C SER A 338 29.44 3.32 0.19
N SER A 339 29.40 4.66 0.29
CA SER A 339 30.56 5.50 -0.03
C SER A 339 31.70 5.36 0.99
N ASN A 340 31.36 5.26 2.28
CA ASN A 340 32.34 5.18 3.36
C ASN A 340 32.62 3.74 3.80
N GLY A 341 31.85 2.76 3.33
CA GLY A 341 31.97 1.37 3.70
C GLY A 341 31.35 1.05 5.06
N THR A 342 30.91 -0.19 5.19
CA THR A 342 30.51 -0.81 6.44
C THR A 342 31.69 -1.59 7.02
N MET A 343 31.90 -1.52 8.34
CA MET A 343 32.91 -2.31 9.03
C MET A 343 32.25 -3.32 9.96
N LEU A 344 32.77 -4.55 9.96
CA LEU A 344 32.38 -5.63 10.85
C LEU A 344 33.61 -6.06 11.66
N ASN A 345 33.56 -5.97 12.99
CA ASN A 345 34.70 -6.26 13.88
C ASN A 345 36.01 -5.58 13.44
N ASN A 346 35.94 -4.29 13.13
CA ASN A 346 37.03 -3.46 12.61
C ASN A 346 37.55 -3.81 11.20
N GLN A 347 36.98 -4.80 10.52
CA GLN A 347 37.31 -5.13 9.14
C GLN A 347 36.29 -4.49 8.18
N ARG A 348 36.77 -3.76 7.17
CA ARG A 348 35.89 -3.20 6.13
C ARG A 348 35.35 -4.31 5.23
N LEU A 349 34.04 -4.28 4.98
CA LEU A 349 33.35 -5.24 4.12
C LEU A 349 33.53 -4.88 2.65
N ALA A 350 33.57 -5.89 1.77
CA ALA A 350 33.41 -5.69 0.34
C ALA A 350 31.95 -5.39 0.00
N ALA A 351 31.73 -4.43 -0.89
CA ALA A 351 30.39 -4.08 -1.35
C ALA A 351 29.70 -5.28 -2.04
N ASN A 352 28.41 -5.45 -1.78
CA ASN A 352 27.51 -6.47 -2.30
C ASN A 352 27.94 -7.92 -2.02
N TYR A 353 28.77 -8.14 -1.00
CA TYR A 353 29.16 -9.47 -0.55
C TYR A 353 28.50 -9.78 0.81
N PRO A 354 27.88 -10.96 1.01
CA PRO A 354 27.27 -11.34 2.28
C PRO A 354 28.31 -11.79 3.30
N TYR A 355 28.32 -11.16 4.47
CA TYR A 355 29.16 -11.53 5.60
C TYR A 355 28.32 -12.09 6.75
N PRO A 356 28.60 -13.30 7.26
CA PRO A 356 27.82 -13.88 8.35
C PRO A 356 27.95 -13.05 9.63
N LEU A 357 26.83 -12.83 10.32
CA LEU A 357 26.76 -12.19 11.62
C LEU A 357 26.60 -13.24 12.72
N SER A 358 27.38 -13.07 13.78
CA SER A 358 27.27 -13.84 15.04
C SER A 358 27.04 -12.89 16.21
N SER A 359 26.34 -13.37 17.24
CA SER A 359 26.10 -12.60 18.47
C SER A 359 27.43 -12.06 19.04
N GLY A 360 27.45 -10.79 19.44
CA GLY A 360 28.62 -10.03 19.87
C GLY A 360 29.41 -9.34 18.74
N ASN A 361 29.03 -9.50 17.46
CA ASN A 361 29.68 -8.78 16.37
C ASN A 361 29.41 -7.28 16.41
N ILE A 362 30.47 -6.49 16.17
CA ILE A 362 30.40 -5.03 16.16
C ILE A 362 30.28 -4.55 14.72
N ILE A 363 29.19 -3.85 14.44
CA ILE A 363 28.90 -3.23 13.14
C ILE A 363 29.15 -1.73 13.28
N LYS A 364 29.98 -1.17 12.41
CA LYS A 364 30.28 0.27 12.39
C LYS A 364 29.95 0.86 11.04
N ILE A 365 29.18 1.94 11.08
CA ILE A 365 28.76 2.73 9.90
C ILE A 365 28.97 4.20 10.25
N GLY A 366 29.90 4.85 9.56
CA GLY A 366 30.28 6.23 9.89
C GLY A 366 30.82 6.35 11.33
N ASN A 367 30.12 7.13 12.16
CA ASN A 367 30.50 7.37 13.56
C ASN A 367 29.74 6.47 14.54
N ASP A 368 28.75 5.72 14.07
CA ASP A 368 27.85 4.95 14.89
C ASP A 368 28.29 3.48 14.93
N GLU A 369 28.15 2.86 16.10
CA GLU A 369 28.55 1.47 16.35
C GLU A 369 27.42 0.70 17.03
N TRP A 370 27.13 -0.50 16.54
CA TRP A 370 26.15 -1.42 17.11
C TRP A 370 26.79 -2.77 17.44
N VAL A 371 26.31 -3.39 18.50
CA VAL A 371 26.56 -4.80 18.80
C VAL A 371 25.36 -5.59 18.33
N PHE A 372 25.60 -6.62 17.51
CA PHE A 372 24.57 -7.55 17.09
C PHE A 372 24.38 -8.64 18.15
N GLU A 373 23.14 -8.88 18.58
CA GLU A 373 22.77 -9.98 19.47
C GLU A 373 21.62 -10.78 18.84
N ALA A 374 21.67 -12.12 18.89
CA ALA A 374 20.70 -13.02 18.27
C ALA A 374 20.44 -14.27 19.10
#